data_AF-A0A953AEU3-F1
#
_entry.id   AF-A0A953AEU3-F1
#
_cell.length_a   1.000
_cell.length_b   1.000
_cell.length_c   1.000
_cell.angle_alpha   90.00
_cell.angle_beta   90.00
_cell.angle_gamma   90.00
#
_symmetry.space_group_name_H-M   'P 1'
#
loop_
_entity.id
_entity.type
_entity.pdbx_description
1 polymer ?
#
loop_
_entity_poly.entity_id
_entity_poly.type
_entity_poly.pdbx_seq_one_letter_code
_entity_poly.pdbx_strand_id
1 'polypeptide(L)'
;MSEHQQTSQAPTFSPSPLSAPLRLVPLSPGLAIGPVWLYRSPALQEQSQPQSTVASRESRLKPDQIAEEQQRLRAAVEQAMTELQTLTAQVARTVGKEEAAIFEAHQLILQDPEILDAALERISQEGLPAEQALREVAEENAQVLAALDDELLAARASDVRDATGRVLRLLSGAGATAGAPLLPQAESVHEPVILVADDLTPSDTATLDPKLVAGICTVFGGPTTHAAIIARSLEIPAVSGLAPELFAQLTPGQRIALDGGSGLLYLNPTPEQERELKQHLQKQHYEREQRRQQREHWRGRPGATADGVAVAIFANVGDEEGARQAAALGAEGIGLLRTEFLFSGRPQFPDEQEQEVAYRRLFRAFAAGQPAGKTIIARTLDAGADKPFPALSALIGSWHEANPALGLRGARIHLLHEELLRQQLRALLRAARATGVTLHIMFPMIAAVEEVRRLRAVTEATLAELEGQGLHFEAKPAVGIMVETPAAALMADVLAREVDFFSIGTNDLYQYVMAVDRTNGRVASLFGRLEPAVWRAIAQIAQAGQQHGRLVAVCGELAGDPLIGPLLVGLGVRELSMNPPALLAVKERLARQPLAYWQAQAQRLLQAETASELQHMLESIA
;
A
#
# COMPACT_ATOMS: atom_id res chain seq x y z
N MET A 1 31.66 -25.13 61.76
CA MET A 1 30.58 -25.45 60.82
C MET A 1 29.50 -24.41 61.02
N SER A 2 29.29 -23.53 60.03
CA SER A 2 28.03 -22.82 59.78
C SER A 2 28.25 -21.96 58.53
N GLU A 3 27.64 -22.42 57.44
CA GLU A 3 27.46 -21.68 56.19
C GLU A 3 26.53 -20.48 56.43
N HIS A 4 26.88 -19.31 55.89
CA HIS A 4 25.91 -18.23 55.72
C HIS A 4 25.75 -17.95 54.23
N GLN A 5 24.52 -18.20 53.78
CA GLN A 5 23.96 -17.96 52.46
C GLN A 5 24.12 -16.49 52.05
N GLN A 6 24.72 -16.26 50.88
CA GLN A 6 24.54 -15.02 50.13
C GLN A 6 23.22 -15.10 49.34
N THR A 7 22.22 -14.38 49.80
CA THR A 7 21.02 -14.07 49.00
C THR A 7 21.36 -12.95 48.03
N SER A 8 21.46 -13.28 46.75
CA SER A 8 21.47 -12.35 45.61
C SER A 8 20.12 -11.60 45.56
N GLN A 9 20.10 -10.35 46.00
CA GLN A 9 18.97 -9.45 45.78
C GLN A 9 18.96 -9.01 44.31
N ALA A 10 17.86 -9.27 43.61
CA ALA A 10 17.58 -8.73 42.28
C ALA A 10 17.56 -7.19 42.35
N PRO A 11 18.05 -6.48 41.31
CA PRO A 11 18.02 -5.03 41.29
C PRO A 11 16.56 -4.54 41.24
N THR A 12 16.12 -3.89 42.30
CA THR A 12 14.86 -3.15 42.35
C THR A 12 14.99 -1.88 41.50
N PHE A 13 14.40 -1.89 40.31
CA PHE A 13 14.17 -0.67 39.54
C PHE A 13 13.26 0.26 40.34
N SER A 14 13.82 1.35 40.84
CA SER A 14 13.03 2.48 41.35
C SER A 14 12.51 3.29 40.16
N PRO A 15 11.24 3.69 40.12
CA PRO A 15 10.69 4.45 38.99
C PRO A 15 11.24 5.88 39.03
N SER A 16 12.31 6.13 38.28
CA SER A 16 12.68 7.50 37.93
C SER A 16 11.57 8.07 37.03
N PRO A 17 11.11 9.31 37.24
CA PRO A 17 10.13 9.92 36.35
C PRO A 17 10.84 10.19 35.02
N LEU A 18 10.64 9.33 34.03
CA LEU A 18 11.22 9.49 32.70
C LEU A 18 10.57 10.71 32.03
N SER A 19 11.20 11.87 32.21
CA SER A 19 10.82 13.16 31.62
C SER A 19 11.26 13.31 30.16
N ALA A 20 12.14 12.42 29.67
CA ALA A 20 12.60 12.37 28.29
C ALA A 20 11.84 11.28 27.49
N PRO A 21 11.52 11.54 26.21
CA PRO A 21 10.83 10.55 25.37
C PRO A 21 11.71 9.33 25.09
N LEU A 22 11.07 8.17 25.03
CA LEU A 22 11.64 6.95 24.50
C LEU A 22 11.73 7.04 22.98
N ARG A 23 12.83 6.57 22.40
CA ARG A 23 12.99 6.44 20.95
C ARG A 23 12.56 5.04 20.52
N LEU A 24 11.60 5.00 19.61
CA LEU A 24 10.99 3.82 19.02
C LEU A 24 11.09 3.90 17.49
N VAL A 25 10.70 2.82 16.81
CA VAL A 25 10.67 2.78 15.35
C VAL A 25 9.43 3.54 14.87
N PRO A 26 9.57 4.60 14.03
CA PRO A 26 8.42 5.30 13.47
C PRO A 26 7.69 4.41 12.46
N LEU A 27 6.39 4.24 12.62
CA LEU A 27 5.55 3.51 11.69
C LEU A 27 4.69 4.45 10.85
N SER A 28 3.90 5.31 11.48
CA SER A 28 2.97 6.23 10.82
C SER A 28 3.07 7.64 11.39
N PRO A 29 3.24 8.67 10.55
CA PRO A 29 3.49 10.03 11.02
C PRO A 29 2.28 10.66 11.72
N GLY A 30 2.56 11.56 12.65
CA GLY A 30 1.55 12.36 13.37
C GLY A 30 1.75 12.30 14.87
N LEU A 31 0.95 13.08 15.61
CA LEU A 31 1.06 13.21 17.05
C LEU A 31 -0.24 12.80 17.72
N ALA A 32 -0.16 11.90 18.69
CA ALA A 32 -1.30 11.44 19.46
C ALA A 32 -1.05 11.60 20.96
N ILE A 33 -2.10 11.94 21.70
CA ILE A 33 -2.11 12.02 23.17
C ILE A 33 -3.42 11.39 23.63
N GLY A 34 -3.34 10.45 24.58
CA GLY A 34 -4.52 9.80 25.09
C GLY A 34 -4.21 8.84 26.23
N PRO A 35 -5.27 8.30 26.86
CA PRO A 35 -5.14 7.22 27.82
C PRO A 35 -4.71 5.93 27.12
N VAL A 36 -3.85 5.14 27.78
CA VAL A 36 -3.43 3.81 27.33
C VAL A 36 -4.61 2.87 27.35
N TRP A 37 -4.83 2.16 26.25
CA TRP A 37 -5.61 0.94 26.19
C TRP A 37 -4.68 -0.23 25.91
N LEU A 38 -4.60 -1.17 26.85
CA LEU A 38 -3.76 -2.36 26.69
C LEU A 38 -4.52 -3.45 25.98
N TYR A 39 -3.97 -3.89 24.86
CA TYR A 39 -4.42 -5.08 24.14
C TYR A 39 -3.32 -6.14 24.17
N ARG A 40 -3.71 -7.39 24.38
CA ARG A 40 -2.79 -8.53 24.26
C ARG A 40 -3.30 -9.41 23.13
N SER A 41 -2.46 -9.71 22.15
CA SER A 41 -2.79 -10.58 21.04
C SER A 41 -3.18 -11.97 21.56
N PRO A 42 -4.06 -12.69 20.83
CA PRO A 42 -4.45 -14.04 21.21
C PRO A 42 -3.25 -14.98 21.40
N ALA A 43 -2.20 -14.84 20.59
CA ALA A 43 -0.99 -15.67 20.65
C ALA A 43 -0.25 -15.57 22.00
N LEU A 44 -0.17 -14.38 22.60
CA LEU A 44 0.45 -14.19 23.93
C LEU A 44 -0.51 -14.48 25.09
N GLN A 45 -1.82 -14.34 24.87
CA GLN A 45 -2.84 -14.77 25.85
C GLN A 45 -2.80 -16.30 26.04
N GLU A 46 -2.56 -17.06 24.98
CA GLU A 46 -2.44 -18.53 25.02
C GLU A 46 -1.19 -19.02 25.77
N GLN A 47 -0.06 -18.30 25.67
CA GLN A 47 1.17 -18.63 26.41
C GLN A 47 1.11 -18.26 27.90
N SER A 48 0.26 -17.30 28.26
CA SER A 48 0.15 -16.77 29.64
C SER A 48 -0.91 -17.49 30.48
N GLN A 49 -1.81 -18.25 29.87
CA GLN A 49 -2.66 -19.17 30.61
C GLN A 49 -1.77 -20.33 31.10
N PRO A 50 -1.82 -20.70 32.40
CA PRO A 50 -1.25 -21.98 32.80
C PRO A 50 -1.84 -23.01 31.86
N GLN A 51 -1.00 -23.84 31.24
CA GLN A 51 -1.47 -25.10 30.69
C GLN A 51 -2.23 -25.76 31.84
N SER A 52 -3.55 -25.63 31.80
CA SER A 52 -4.45 -26.32 32.70
C SER A 52 -4.27 -27.77 32.33
N THR A 53 -3.30 -28.38 32.99
CA THR A 53 -3.11 -29.80 33.07
C THR A 53 -4.48 -30.42 33.28
N VAL A 54 -4.91 -31.20 32.29
CA VAL A 54 -6.05 -32.11 32.37
C VAL A 54 -7.42 -31.40 32.40
N ALA A 55 -7.90 -30.94 31.24
CA ALA A 55 -9.33 -31.14 30.97
C ALA A 55 -9.54 -32.66 30.96
N SER A 56 -10.29 -33.13 31.94
CA SER A 56 -10.56 -34.53 32.23
C SER A 56 -11.00 -35.31 30.99
N ARG A 57 -10.78 -36.62 31.02
CA ARG A 57 -11.33 -37.66 30.12
C ARG A 57 -12.88 -37.65 29.98
N GLU A 58 -13.57 -36.59 30.38
CA GLU A 58 -15.01 -36.42 30.45
C GLU A 58 -15.57 -35.45 29.37
N SER A 59 -14.75 -34.84 28.51
CA SER A 59 -15.19 -33.86 27.49
C SER A 59 -15.39 -34.43 26.07
N ARG A 60 -15.29 -35.74 25.87
CA ARG A 60 -15.54 -36.34 24.55
C ARG A 60 -17.03 -36.27 24.21
N LEU A 61 -17.34 -35.74 23.04
CA LEU A 61 -18.68 -35.68 22.48
C LEU A 61 -19.28 -37.08 22.39
N LYS A 62 -20.56 -37.20 22.70
CA LYS A 62 -21.31 -38.42 22.41
C LYS A 62 -21.56 -38.55 20.90
N PRO A 63 -21.75 -39.76 20.35
CA PRO A 63 -21.94 -39.96 18.91
C PRO A 63 -23.09 -39.14 18.29
N ASP A 64 -24.14 -38.88 19.06
CA ASP A 64 -25.30 -38.07 18.69
C ASP A 64 -25.01 -36.55 18.65
N GLN A 65 -23.90 -36.09 19.24
CA GLN A 65 -23.48 -34.68 19.27
C GLN A 65 -22.46 -34.34 18.18
N ILE A 66 -21.84 -35.33 17.55
CA ILE A 66 -20.80 -35.14 16.52
C ILE A 66 -21.34 -34.35 15.33
N ALA A 67 -22.51 -34.70 14.82
CA ALA A 67 -23.10 -34.03 13.65
C ALA A 67 -23.47 -32.57 13.96
N GLU A 68 -23.94 -32.30 15.17
CA GLU A 68 -24.26 -30.94 15.64
C GLU A 68 -23.00 -30.08 15.76
N GLU A 69 -21.93 -30.61 16.35
CA GLU A 69 -20.64 -29.91 16.49
C GLU A 69 -19.94 -29.66 15.14
N GLN A 70 -19.99 -30.63 14.21
CA GLN A 70 -19.52 -30.42 12.85
C GLN A 70 -20.29 -29.31 12.14
N GLN A 71 -21.62 -29.26 12.31
CA GLN A 71 -22.44 -28.19 11.75
C GLN A 71 -22.13 -26.84 12.39
N ARG A 72 -21.87 -26.82 13.71
CA ARG A 72 -21.49 -25.61 14.45
C ARG A 72 -20.16 -25.04 13.94
N LEU A 73 -19.16 -25.89 13.71
CA LEU A 73 -17.89 -25.48 13.10
C LEU A 73 -18.10 -24.89 11.70
N ARG A 74 -18.86 -25.58 10.83
CA ARG A 74 -19.13 -25.10 9.47
C ARG A 74 -19.84 -23.74 9.48
N ALA A 75 -20.85 -23.57 10.34
CA ALA A 75 -21.58 -22.31 10.47
C ALA A 75 -20.66 -21.17 10.95
N ALA A 76 -19.77 -21.43 11.90
CA ALA A 76 -18.80 -20.44 12.38
C ALA A 76 -17.79 -20.05 11.28
N VAL A 77 -17.33 -21.00 10.47
CA VAL A 77 -16.47 -20.73 9.31
C VAL A 77 -17.20 -19.91 8.25
N GLU A 78 -18.43 -20.25 7.90
CA GLU A 78 -19.24 -19.46 6.95
C GLU A 78 -19.48 -18.03 7.42
N GLN A 79 -19.75 -17.85 8.71
CA GLN A 79 -19.88 -16.52 9.31
C GLN A 79 -18.54 -15.75 9.27
N ALA A 80 -17.42 -16.39 9.64
CA ALA A 80 -16.09 -15.78 9.54
C ALA A 80 -15.74 -15.37 8.11
N MET A 81 -16.09 -16.20 7.12
CA MET A 81 -15.91 -15.90 5.69
C MET A 81 -16.70 -14.65 5.27
N THR A 82 -17.95 -14.52 5.74
CA THR A 82 -18.79 -13.34 5.45
C THR A 82 -18.21 -12.06 6.09
N GLU A 83 -17.70 -12.15 7.32
CA GLU A 83 -17.00 -11.04 7.98
C GLU A 83 -15.73 -10.65 7.22
N LEU A 84 -14.91 -11.62 6.81
CA LEU A 84 -13.69 -11.38 6.04
C LEU A 84 -13.98 -10.77 4.67
N GLN A 85 -15.03 -11.19 3.97
CA GLN A 85 -15.45 -10.57 2.70
C GLN A 85 -15.84 -9.10 2.88
N THR A 86 -16.59 -8.80 3.94
CA THR A 86 -16.98 -7.42 4.27
C THR A 86 -15.75 -6.57 4.57
N LEU A 87 -14.81 -7.12 5.35
CA LEU A 87 -13.56 -6.47 5.72
C LEU A 87 -12.65 -6.23 4.50
N THR A 88 -12.51 -7.24 3.64
CA THR A 88 -11.77 -7.16 2.38
C THR A 88 -12.32 -6.02 1.52
N ALA A 89 -13.65 -5.94 1.35
CA ALA A 89 -14.30 -4.90 0.56
C ALA A 89 -14.13 -3.50 1.16
N GLN A 90 -14.12 -3.39 2.49
CA GLN A 90 -13.90 -2.13 3.19
C GLN A 90 -12.45 -1.65 3.00
N VAL A 91 -11.47 -2.50 3.31
CA VAL A 91 -10.04 -2.18 3.17
C VAL A 91 -9.68 -1.89 1.72
N ALA A 92 -10.24 -2.62 0.76
CA ALA A 92 -10.02 -2.38 -0.67
C ALA A 92 -10.46 -0.98 -1.11
N ARG A 93 -11.48 -0.41 -0.46
CA ARG A 93 -12.00 0.94 -0.75
C ARG A 93 -11.25 2.04 -0.04
N THR A 94 -10.87 1.83 1.21
CA THR A 94 -10.28 2.87 2.06
C THR A 94 -8.76 2.93 1.96
N VAL A 95 -8.13 1.77 1.83
CA VAL A 95 -6.68 1.60 1.87
C VAL A 95 -6.13 1.30 0.49
N GLY A 96 -6.68 0.27 -0.15
CA GLY A 96 -6.18 -0.23 -1.42
C GLY A 96 -6.40 -1.71 -1.56
N LYS A 97 -6.41 -2.18 -2.81
CA LYS A 97 -6.60 -3.60 -3.12
C LYS A 97 -5.41 -4.46 -2.71
N GLU A 98 -4.21 -3.89 -2.59
CA GLU A 98 -3.01 -4.62 -2.17
C GLU A 98 -3.10 -5.04 -0.71
N GLU A 99 -3.56 -4.12 0.12
CA GLU A 99 -3.73 -4.32 1.56
C GLU A 99 -4.96 -5.19 1.87
N ALA A 100 -5.97 -5.15 1.01
CA ALA A 100 -7.13 -6.04 1.13
C ALA A 100 -6.78 -7.52 0.87
N ALA A 101 -5.74 -7.80 0.09
CA ALA A 101 -5.36 -9.17 -0.31
C ALA A 101 -4.98 -10.07 0.87
N ILE A 102 -4.59 -9.50 2.01
CA ILE A 102 -4.31 -10.23 3.24
C ILE A 102 -5.57 -10.98 3.73
N PHE A 103 -6.72 -10.33 3.66
CA PHE A 103 -7.99 -10.92 4.05
C PHE A 103 -8.50 -11.94 3.04
N GLU A 104 -8.07 -11.84 1.78
CA GLU A 104 -8.29 -12.89 0.78
C GLU A 104 -7.47 -14.13 1.11
N ALA A 105 -6.21 -13.97 1.56
CA ALA A 105 -5.40 -15.08 2.03
C ALA A 105 -6.02 -15.76 3.27
N HIS A 106 -6.56 -14.99 4.23
CA HIS A 106 -7.27 -15.56 5.38
C HIS A 106 -8.51 -16.37 4.97
N GLN A 107 -9.23 -15.93 3.94
CA GLN A 107 -10.35 -16.70 3.39
C GLN A 107 -9.88 -18.03 2.80
N LEU A 108 -8.76 -18.04 2.08
CA LEU A 108 -8.18 -19.27 1.54
C LEU A 108 -7.76 -20.24 2.66
N ILE A 109 -7.14 -19.72 3.72
CA ILE A 109 -6.76 -20.52 4.91
C ILE A 109 -7.99 -21.18 5.54
N LEU A 110 -9.09 -20.45 5.72
CA LEU A 110 -10.32 -21.02 6.30
C LEU A 110 -11.02 -22.04 5.41
N GLN A 111 -10.74 -22.02 4.11
CA GLN A 111 -11.25 -22.99 3.14
C GLN A 111 -10.28 -24.15 2.89
N ASP A 112 -9.08 -24.11 3.48
CA ASP A 112 -8.07 -25.15 3.29
C ASP A 112 -8.54 -26.47 3.89
N PRO A 113 -8.62 -27.56 3.09
CA PRO A 113 -8.94 -28.89 3.60
C PRO A 113 -8.01 -29.35 4.74
N GLU A 114 -6.73 -28.95 4.72
CA GLU A 114 -5.78 -29.30 5.79
C GLU A 114 -6.10 -28.64 7.14
N ILE A 115 -7.00 -27.64 7.15
CA ILE A 115 -7.52 -27.03 8.37
C ILE A 115 -8.97 -27.48 8.64
N LEU A 116 -9.88 -27.22 7.70
CA LEU A 116 -11.31 -27.43 7.93
C LEU A 116 -11.66 -28.92 7.99
N ASP A 117 -11.24 -29.71 7.01
CA ASP A 117 -11.56 -31.13 6.97
C ASP A 117 -10.83 -31.88 8.09
N ALA A 118 -9.57 -31.54 8.36
CA ALA A 118 -8.82 -32.08 9.49
C ALA A 118 -9.50 -31.80 10.85
N ALA A 119 -10.03 -30.59 11.06
CA ALA A 119 -10.78 -30.27 12.27
C ALA A 119 -12.11 -31.06 12.36
N LEU A 120 -12.84 -31.19 11.24
CA LEU A 120 -14.05 -32.01 11.17
C LEU A 120 -13.78 -33.50 11.42
N GLU A 121 -12.63 -34.00 10.96
CA GLU A 121 -12.15 -35.35 11.22
C GLU A 121 -11.88 -35.56 12.71
N ARG A 122 -11.17 -34.65 13.39
CA ARG A 122 -10.95 -34.74 14.85
C ARG A 122 -12.26 -34.73 15.64
N ILE A 123 -13.24 -33.93 15.24
CA ILE A 123 -14.57 -33.95 15.86
C ILE A 123 -15.22 -35.33 15.71
N SER A 124 -15.13 -35.94 14.51
CA SER A 124 -15.80 -37.24 14.24
C SER A 124 -15.08 -38.46 14.78
N GLN A 125 -13.75 -38.51 14.70
CA GLN A 125 -12.95 -39.68 15.06
C GLN A 125 -12.53 -39.67 16.52
N GLU A 126 -12.24 -38.49 17.07
CA GLU A 126 -11.69 -38.35 18.43
C GLU A 126 -12.74 -37.82 19.43
N GLY A 127 -13.87 -37.32 18.93
CA GLY A 127 -14.96 -36.79 19.74
C GLY A 127 -14.59 -35.45 20.38
N LEU A 128 -13.73 -34.65 19.76
CA LEU A 128 -13.32 -33.35 20.30
C LEU A 128 -14.39 -32.27 20.04
N PRO A 129 -14.64 -31.35 20.98
CA PRO A 129 -15.43 -30.14 20.72
C PRO A 129 -14.83 -29.29 19.60
N ALA A 130 -15.67 -28.55 18.85
CA ALA A 130 -15.21 -27.78 17.69
C ALA A 130 -14.09 -26.77 17.98
N GLU A 131 -14.12 -26.08 19.14
CA GLU A 131 -13.08 -25.13 19.52
C GLU A 131 -11.73 -25.82 19.75
N GLN A 132 -11.77 -27.01 20.35
CA GLN A 132 -10.55 -27.77 20.63
C GLN A 132 -9.99 -28.36 19.34
N ALA A 133 -10.83 -29.00 18.53
CA ALA A 133 -10.43 -29.59 17.26
C ALA A 133 -9.79 -28.55 16.31
N LEU A 134 -10.43 -27.39 16.15
CA LEU A 134 -9.89 -26.32 15.31
C LEU A 134 -8.58 -25.74 15.87
N ARG A 135 -8.51 -25.52 17.20
CA ARG A 135 -7.31 -24.95 17.84
C ARG A 135 -6.09 -25.85 17.65
N GLU A 136 -6.24 -27.16 17.88
CA GLU A 136 -5.12 -28.08 17.76
C GLU A 136 -4.64 -28.19 16.30
N VAL A 137 -5.56 -28.32 15.34
CA VAL A 137 -5.22 -28.38 13.90
C VAL A 137 -4.56 -27.08 13.45
N ALA A 138 -5.08 -25.92 13.87
CA ALA A 138 -4.53 -24.63 13.50
C ALA A 138 -3.11 -24.44 14.04
N GLU A 139 -2.86 -24.81 15.31
CA GLU A 139 -1.55 -24.64 15.93
C GLU A 139 -0.52 -25.62 15.37
N GLU A 140 -0.90 -26.86 15.03
CA GLU A 140 0.00 -27.80 14.34
C GLU A 140 0.44 -27.24 12.98
N ASN A 141 -0.50 -26.74 12.18
CA ASN A 141 -0.20 -26.10 10.89
C ASN A 141 0.66 -24.84 11.06
N ALA A 142 0.34 -23.99 12.04
CA ALA A 142 1.11 -22.79 12.33
C ALA A 142 2.55 -23.12 12.79
N GLN A 143 2.76 -24.20 13.55
CA GLN A 143 4.09 -24.64 13.96
C GLN A 143 4.90 -25.19 12.80
N VAL A 144 4.29 -25.95 11.88
CA VAL A 144 4.96 -26.41 10.65
C VAL A 144 5.46 -25.21 9.84
N LEU A 145 4.61 -24.19 9.66
CA LEU A 145 4.99 -22.96 8.97
C LEU A 145 6.10 -22.21 9.71
N ALA A 146 5.95 -22.01 11.02
CA ALA A 146 6.92 -21.28 11.83
C ALA A 146 8.31 -21.95 11.91
N ALA A 147 8.38 -23.27 11.67
CA ALA A 147 9.63 -24.03 11.66
C ALA A 147 10.37 -23.97 10.30
N LEU A 148 9.80 -23.34 9.27
CA LEU A 148 10.45 -23.18 7.98
C LEU A 148 11.59 -22.14 8.07
N ASP A 149 12.70 -22.41 7.39
CA ASP A 149 13.86 -21.50 7.33
C ASP A 149 13.57 -20.21 6.52
N ASP A 150 12.50 -20.23 5.71
CA ASP A 150 12.03 -19.07 4.96
C ASP A 150 11.17 -18.17 5.87
N GLU A 151 11.71 -17.01 6.25
CA GLU A 151 11.01 -16.04 7.11
C GLU A 151 9.66 -15.58 6.57
N LEU A 152 9.46 -15.54 5.25
CA LEU A 152 8.18 -15.12 4.67
C LEU A 152 7.14 -16.23 4.76
N LEU A 153 7.54 -17.49 4.60
CA LEU A 153 6.66 -18.64 4.85
C LEU A 153 6.41 -18.84 6.34
N ALA A 154 7.43 -18.62 7.19
CA ALA A 154 7.29 -18.67 8.64
C ALA A 154 6.37 -17.56 9.17
N ALA A 155 6.38 -16.37 8.56
CA ALA A 155 5.44 -15.31 8.87
C ALA A 155 3.99 -15.71 8.64
N ARG A 156 3.68 -16.62 7.69
CA ARG A 156 2.30 -17.10 7.47
C ARG A 156 1.72 -17.88 8.64
N ALA A 157 2.54 -18.33 9.59
CA ALA A 157 2.05 -18.91 10.83
C ALA A 157 1.12 -17.95 11.60
N SER A 158 1.37 -16.63 11.55
CA SER A 158 0.47 -15.65 12.17
C SER A 158 -0.87 -15.56 11.44
N ASP A 159 -0.87 -15.72 10.11
CA ASP A 159 -2.09 -15.63 9.29
C ASP A 159 -3.02 -16.82 9.56
N VAL A 160 -2.45 -18.02 9.74
CA VAL A 160 -3.20 -19.21 10.15
C VAL A 160 -3.86 -18.99 11.51
N ARG A 161 -3.09 -18.48 12.48
CA ARG A 161 -3.62 -18.17 13.82
C ARG A 161 -4.67 -17.06 13.80
N ASP A 162 -4.51 -16.01 12.99
CA ASP A 162 -5.48 -14.91 12.90
C ASP A 162 -6.79 -15.38 12.27
N ALA A 163 -6.70 -16.07 11.13
CA ALA A 163 -7.86 -16.60 10.42
C ALA A 163 -8.67 -17.57 11.29
N THR A 164 -8.01 -18.55 11.91
CA THR A 164 -8.69 -19.55 12.76
C THR A 164 -9.14 -18.95 14.10
N GLY A 165 -8.39 -18.00 14.66
CA GLY A 165 -8.78 -17.24 15.85
C GLY A 165 -10.12 -16.53 15.68
N ARG A 166 -10.41 -16.00 14.48
CA ARG A 166 -11.74 -15.44 14.16
C ARG A 166 -12.85 -16.46 14.32
N VAL A 167 -12.67 -17.67 13.80
CA VAL A 167 -13.67 -18.75 13.91
C VAL A 167 -13.84 -19.19 15.37
N LEU A 168 -12.74 -19.30 16.13
CA LEU A 168 -12.77 -19.64 17.56
C LEU A 168 -13.57 -18.62 18.38
N ARG A 169 -13.49 -17.32 18.05
CA ARG A 169 -14.33 -16.28 18.70
C ARG A 169 -15.81 -16.49 18.43
N LEU A 170 -16.17 -16.87 17.20
CA LEU A 170 -17.57 -17.12 16.83
C LEU A 170 -18.12 -18.37 17.53
N LEU A 171 -17.31 -19.42 17.64
CA LEU A 171 -17.66 -20.64 18.38
C LEU A 171 -17.86 -20.39 19.88
N SER A 172 -16.99 -19.55 20.47
CA SER A 172 -17.04 -19.24 21.91
C SER A 172 -18.17 -18.26 22.29
N GLY A 173 -18.83 -17.65 21.31
CA GLY A 173 -19.83 -16.59 21.50
C GLY A 173 -19.22 -15.25 21.92
N ALA A 174 -19.95 -14.15 21.67
CA ALA A 174 -19.50 -12.76 21.84
C ALA A 174 -19.16 -12.32 23.29
N GLY A 175 -19.08 -13.25 24.25
CA GLY A 175 -18.84 -12.96 25.67
C GLY A 175 -17.75 -13.82 26.33
N ALA A 176 -17.05 -14.70 25.61
CA ALA A 176 -16.12 -15.67 26.22
C ALA A 176 -14.66 -15.56 25.75
N THR A 177 -14.15 -14.33 25.55
CA THR A 177 -12.69 -14.13 25.53
C THR A 177 -12.23 -13.76 26.93
N ALA A 178 -11.38 -14.58 27.53
CA ALA A 178 -10.70 -14.31 28.81
C ALA A 178 -9.61 -13.22 28.69
N GLY A 179 -9.84 -12.19 27.87
CA GLY A 179 -8.92 -11.09 27.58
C GLY A 179 -9.67 -9.79 27.31
N ALA A 180 -9.00 -8.66 27.49
CA ALA A 180 -9.57 -7.34 27.22
C ALA A 180 -9.92 -7.21 25.73
N PRO A 181 -11.08 -6.59 25.37
CA PRO A 181 -11.44 -6.37 23.97
C PRO A 181 -10.42 -5.48 23.27
N LEU A 182 -10.26 -5.64 21.95
CA LEU A 182 -9.31 -4.88 21.13
C LEU A 182 -9.45 -3.38 21.32
N LEU A 183 -10.70 -2.91 21.38
CA LEU A 183 -11.04 -1.52 21.66
C LEU A 183 -12.01 -1.45 22.84
N PRO A 184 -11.96 -0.36 23.61
CA PRO A 184 -12.98 -0.08 24.61
C PRO A 184 -14.34 0.17 23.94
N GLN A 185 -15.43 -0.10 24.68
CA GLN A 185 -16.78 0.20 24.19
C GLN A 185 -16.95 1.70 24.02
N ALA A 186 -17.52 2.17 22.91
CA ALA A 186 -17.65 3.60 22.61
C ALA A 186 -18.34 4.41 23.72
N GLU A 187 -19.28 3.80 24.45
CA GLU A 187 -20.01 4.39 25.58
C GLU A 187 -19.16 4.55 26.85
N SER A 188 -18.06 3.79 26.96
CA SER A 188 -17.15 3.78 28.12
C SER A 188 -15.96 4.72 27.97
N VAL A 189 -15.84 5.41 26.84
CA VAL A 189 -14.66 6.21 26.46
C VAL A 189 -15.04 7.68 26.36
N HIS A 190 -14.38 8.52 27.16
CA HIS A 190 -14.59 9.97 27.13
C HIS A 190 -13.67 10.71 26.14
N GLU A 191 -12.55 10.08 25.73
CA GLU A 191 -11.60 10.60 24.74
C GLU A 191 -10.89 9.43 24.01
N PRO A 192 -10.49 9.58 22.74
CA PRO A 192 -9.83 8.51 21.98
C PRO A 192 -8.55 8.01 22.66
N VAL A 193 -8.31 6.70 22.61
CA VAL A 193 -7.24 6.01 23.36
C VAL A 193 -5.98 5.82 22.54
N ILE A 194 -4.83 5.64 23.19
CA ILE A 194 -3.63 5.10 22.53
C ILE A 194 -3.62 3.59 22.75
N LEU A 195 -3.80 2.84 21.66
CA LEU A 195 -3.77 1.39 21.65
C LEU A 195 -2.33 0.92 21.79
N VAL A 196 -2.03 0.28 22.92
CA VAL A 196 -0.72 -0.34 23.15
C VAL A 196 -0.89 -1.85 23.14
N ALA A 197 -0.21 -2.49 22.21
CA ALA A 197 -0.29 -3.93 22.00
C ALA A 197 1.09 -4.59 21.96
N ASP A 198 1.14 -5.87 22.25
CA ASP A 198 2.28 -6.72 21.92
C ASP A 198 2.45 -6.85 20.40
N ASP A 199 1.37 -7.17 19.71
CA ASP A 199 1.27 -7.22 18.25
C ASP A 199 -0.18 -6.90 17.82
N LEU A 200 -0.36 -6.52 16.56
CA LEU A 200 -1.68 -6.31 15.97
C LEU A 200 -1.81 -7.11 14.68
N THR A 201 -2.76 -8.04 14.67
CA THR A 201 -3.05 -8.82 13.47
C THR A 201 -3.71 -7.95 12.40
N PRO A 202 -3.72 -8.40 11.13
CA PRO A 202 -4.51 -7.75 10.08
C PRO A 202 -5.98 -7.59 10.46
N SER A 203 -6.58 -8.63 11.07
CA SER A 203 -7.97 -8.57 11.53
C SER A 203 -8.18 -7.49 12.60
N ASP A 204 -7.25 -7.36 13.53
CA ASP A 204 -7.33 -6.36 14.58
C ASP A 204 -7.25 -4.95 13.98
N THR A 205 -6.23 -4.70 13.16
CA THR A 205 -5.98 -3.39 12.54
C THR A 205 -7.09 -2.93 11.61
N ALA A 206 -7.73 -3.81 10.86
CA ALA A 206 -8.81 -3.44 9.96
C ALA A 206 -10.17 -3.21 10.66
N THR A 207 -10.32 -3.67 11.91
CA THR A 207 -11.49 -3.38 12.74
C THR A 207 -11.31 -2.14 13.64
N LEU A 208 -10.16 -1.47 13.56
CA LEU A 208 -9.90 -0.25 14.31
C LEU A 208 -10.86 0.86 13.87
N ASP A 209 -11.53 1.49 14.83
CA ASP A 209 -12.26 2.73 14.61
C ASP A 209 -11.33 3.93 14.86
N PRO A 210 -10.98 4.72 13.81
CA PRO A 210 -10.15 5.90 13.97
C PRO A 210 -10.74 6.96 14.92
N LYS A 211 -12.04 6.89 15.22
CA LYS A 211 -12.67 7.78 16.22
C LYS A 211 -12.35 7.37 17.65
N LEU A 212 -12.07 6.09 17.89
CA LEU A 212 -11.76 5.55 19.21
C LEU A 212 -10.27 5.46 19.46
N VAL A 213 -9.44 5.43 18.40
CA VAL A 213 -7.98 5.27 18.48
C VAL A 213 -7.28 6.55 18.07
N ALA A 214 -6.64 7.23 19.03
CA ALA A 214 -5.79 8.38 18.78
C ALA A 214 -4.42 7.98 18.19
N GLY A 215 -3.88 6.81 18.55
CA GLY A 215 -2.55 6.36 18.14
C GLY A 215 -2.29 4.90 18.49
N ILE A 216 -1.25 4.32 17.89
CA ILE A 216 -0.88 2.90 18.04
C ILE A 216 0.57 2.76 18.50
N CYS A 217 0.82 1.88 19.46
CA CYS A 217 2.17 1.50 19.89
C CYS A 217 2.26 -0.02 20.02
N THR A 218 3.23 -0.65 19.36
CA THR A 218 3.41 -2.11 19.43
C THR A 218 4.78 -2.52 20.00
N VAL A 219 4.83 -3.67 20.69
CA VAL A 219 6.10 -4.31 21.13
C VAL A 219 6.84 -4.84 19.92
N PHE A 220 6.16 -5.65 19.11
CA PHE A 220 6.68 -6.20 17.87
C PHE A 220 6.14 -5.44 16.67
N GLY A 221 6.92 -5.38 15.60
CA GLY A 221 6.51 -4.75 14.34
C GLY A 221 7.58 -3.86 13.73
N GLY A 222 7.43 -3.57 12.45
CA GLY A 222 8.36 -2.77 11.67
C GLY A 222 7.63 -1.95 10.60
N PRO A 223 8.33 -1.09 9.85
CA PRO A 223 7.72 -0.15 8.90
C PRO A 223 6.89 -0.79 7.77
N THR A 224 7.05 -2.10 7.56
CA THR A 224 6.42 -2.92 6.53
C THR A 224 5.36 -3.88 7.09
N THR A 225 5.11 -3.90 8.40
CA THR A 225 4.09 -4.79 8.97
C THR A 225 2.68 -4.28 8.69
N HIS A 226 1.70 -5.18 8.75
CA HIS A 226 0.29 -4.87 8.49
C HIS A 226 -0.23 -3.73 9.38
N ALA A 227 0.18 -3.70 10.65
CA ALA A 227 -0.10 -2.60 11.56
C ALA A 227 0.45 -1.25 11.07
N ALA A 228 1.65 -1.22 10.50
CA ALA A 228 2.26 0.01 9.99
C ALA A 228 1.58 0.51 8.71
N ILE A 229 1.22 -0.41 7.81
CA ILE A 229 0.54 -0.10 6.55
C ILE A 229 -0.86 0.46 6.83
N ILE A 230 -1.64 -0.23 7.68
CA ILE A 230 -3.01 0.17 8.01
C ILE A 230 -3.02 1.46 8.83
N ALA A 231 -2.10 1.64 9.78
CA ALA A 231 -1.98 2.88 10.54
C ALA A 231 -1.71 4.09 9.63
N ARG A 232 -0.85 3.94 8.61
CA ARG A 232 -0.60 5.02 7.62
C ARG A 232 -1.84 5.37 6.81
N SER A 233 -2.58 4.34 6.38
CA SER A 233 -3.77 4.56 5.57
C SER A 233 -4.93 5.18 6.35
N LEU A 234 -5.10 4.79 7.62
CA LEU A 234 -6.08 5.39 8.51
C LEU A 234 -5.61 6.75 9.08
N GLU A 235 -4.42 7.22 8.69
CA GLU A 235 -3.76 8.41 9.22
C GLU A 235 -3.64 8.42 10.76
N ILE A 236 -3.52 7.22 11.36
CA ILE A 236 -3.34 7.04 12.79
C ILE A 236 -1.83 7.07 13.10
N PRO A 237 -1.35 7.98 13.97
CA PRO A 237 0.03 8.02 14.41
C PRO A 237 0.46 6.69 15.04
N ALA A 238 1.61 6.13 14.63
CA ALA A 238 2.05 4.82 15.12
C ALA A 238 3.56 4.66 15.29
N VAL A 239 3.96 3.88 16.28
CA VAL A 239 5.36 3.51 16.61
C VAL A 239 5.45 2.03 17.01
N SER A 240 6.58 1.38 16.75
CA SER A 240 6.85 -0.01 17.20
C SER A 240 8.19 -0.15 17.93
N GLY A 241 8.41 -1.30 18.55
CA GLY A 241 9.64 -1.62 19.27
C GLY A 241 9.59 -1.25 20.76
N LEU A 242 8.39 -1.20 21.35
CA LEU A 242 8.24 -1.02 22.79
C LEU A 242 8.86 -2.22 23.52
N ALA A 243 9.73 -1.97 24.51
CA ALA A 243 10.35 -3.06 25.27
C ALA A 243 9.28 -3.92 26.01
N PRO A 244 9.33 -5.26 25.94
CA PRO A 244 8.35 -6.14 26.60
C PRO A 244 8.21 -5.89 28.11
N GLU A 245 9.30 -5.57 28.79
CA GLU A 245 9.32 -5.27 30.23
C GLU A 245 8.55 -4.00 30.54
N LEU A 246 8.59 -3.02 29.64
CA LEU A 246 7.88 -1.75 29.77
C LEU A 246 6.40 -1.91 29.42
N PHE A 247 6.08 -2.71 28.40
CA PHE A 247 4.70 -3.08 28.09
C PHE A 247 4.00 -3.72 29.30
N ALA A 248 4.70 -4.59 30.04
CA ALA A 248 4.17 -5.22 31.25
C ALA A 248 3.95 -4.25 32.43
N GLN A 249 4.60 -3.08 32.41
CA GLN A 249 4.52 -2.06 33.47
C GLN A 249 3.50 -0.94 33.18
N LEU A 250 3.01 -0.84 31.94
CA LEU A 250 1.98 0.14 31.59
C LEU A 250 0.67 -0.18 32.30
N THR A 251 -0.05 0.86 32.70
CA THR A 251 -1.36 0.72 33.33
C THR A 251 -2.47 1.22 32.41
N PRO A 252 -3.60 0.49 32.24
CA PRO A 252 -4.76 1.00 31.52
C PRO A 252 -5.19 2.38 32.05
N GLY A 253 -5.51 3.30 31.15
CA GLY A 253 -5.87 4.68 31.51
C GLY A 253 -4.68 5.63 31.75
N GLN A 254 -3.44 5.10 31.79
CA GLN A 254 -2.23 5.92 31.90
C GLN A 254 -2.14 6.92 30.75
N ARG A 255 -1.82 8.18 31.03
CA ARG A 255 -1.64 9.19 30.00
C ARG A 255 -0.30 8.96 29.29
N ILE A 256 -0.32 8.82 27.96
CA ILE A 256 0.89 8.80 27.14
C ILE A 256 0.72 9.72 25.93
N ALA A 257 1.84 10.07 25.31
CA ALA A 257 1.86 10.75 24.02
C ALA A 257 2.84 10.08 23.08
N LEU A 258 2.56 10.06 21.79
CA LEU A 258 3.49 9.56 20.78
C LEU A 258 3.59 10.50 19.59
N ASP A 259 4.79 10.63 19.05
CA ASP A 259 5.10 11.23 17.75
C ASP A 259 5.56 10.10 16.82
N GLY A 260 4.65 9.66 15.95
CA GLY A 260 4.93 8.58 15.01
C GLY A 260 5.79 9.01 13.82
N GLY A 261 6.03 10.31 13.63
CA GLY A 261 6.96 10.82 12.62
C GLY A 261 8.40 10.77 13.12
N SER A 262 8.63 11.20 14.36
CA SER A 262 9.96 11.23 14.99
C SER A 262 10.30 9.93 15.74
N GLY A 263 9.34 9.01 15.88
CA GLY A 263 9.50 7.78 16.64
C GLY A 263 9.67 8.02 18.14
N LEU A 264 8.90 8.95 18.72
CA LEU A 264 9.02 9.32 20.14
C LEU A 264 7.81 8.87 20.94
N LEU A 265 8.02 8.27 22.11
CA LEU A 265 6.97 7.90 23.07
C LEU A 265 7.24 8.56 24.42
N TYR A 266 6.27 9.33 24.91
CA TYR A 266 6.30 10.01 26.20
C TYR A 266 5.44 9.24 27.19
N LEU A 267 6.07 8.65 28.20
CA LEU A 267 5.38 8.00 29.31
C LEU A 267 5.06 9.04 30.39
N ASN A 268 3.80 9.13 30.81
CA ASN A 268 3.36 10.10 31.84
C ASN A 268 3.82 11.54 31.53
N PRO A 269 3.48 12.11 30.36
CA PRO A 269 3.87 13.47 30.03
C PRO A 269 3.37 14.43 31.10
N THR A 270 4.22 15.36 31.51
CA THR A 270 3.82 16.41 32.46
C THR A 270 2.68 17.26 31.85
N PRO A 271 1.84 17.91 32.67
CA PRO A 271 0.79 18.80 32.14
C PRO A 271 1.32 19.93 31.24
N GLU A 272 2.59 20.30 31.41
CA GLU A 272 3.28 21.27 30.55
C GLU A 272 3.64 20.66 29.19
N GLN A 273 4.30 19.50 29.17
CA GLN A 273 4.61 18.76 27.93
C GLN A 273 3.34 18.41 27.15
N GLU A 274 2.27 17.99 27.83
CA GLU A 274 1.00 17.68 27.17
C GLU A 274 0.37 18.92 26.52
N ARG A 275 0.45 20.08 27.19
CA ARG A 275 -0.01 21.36 26.63
C ARG A 275 0.81 21.74 25.40
N GLU A 276 2.13 21.61 25.45
CA GLU A 276 3.02 21.89 24.32
C GLU A 276 2.72 20.98 23.12
N LEU A 277 2.58 19.67 23.34
CA LEU A 277 2.26 18.69 22.30
C LEU A 277 0.86 18.94 21.70
N LYS A 278 -0.16 19.23 22.52
CA LYS A 278 -1.51 19.61 22.03
C LYS A 278 -1.49 20.89 21.22
N GLN A 279 -0.77 21.90 21.67
CA GLN A 279 -0.60 23.15 20.93
C GLN A 279 0.11 22.90 19.60
N HIS A 280 1.11 22.03 19.58
CA HIS A 280 1.80 21.64 18.35
C HIS A 280 0.86 20.95 17.36
N LEU A 281 0.06 19.98 17.81
CA LEU A 281 -0.93 19.27 16.98
C LEU A 281 -1.99 20.24 16.42
N GLN A 282 -2.59 21.07 17.26
CA GLN A 282 -3.60 22.04 16.84
C GLN A 282 -3.03 23.05 15.84
N LYS A 283 -1.81 23.52 16.08
CA LYS A 283 -1.10 24.41 15.16
C LYS A 283 -0.86 23.72 13.81
N GLN A 284 -0.37 22.48 13.79
CA GLN A 284 -0.16 21.74 12.54
C GLN A 284 -1.46 21.54 11.76
N HIS A 285 -2.55 21.10 12.41
CA HIS A 285 -3.85 20.94 11.75
C HIS A 285 -4.38 22.26 11.21
N TYR A 286 -4.34 23.33 12.00
CA TYR A 286 -4.78 24.65 11.60
C TYR A 286 -3.99 25.15 10.39
N GLU A 287 -2.66 25.04 10.41
CA GLU A 287 -1.82 25.44 9.28
C GLU A 287 -2.05 24.56 8.03
N ARG A 288 -2.32 23.26 8.19
CA ARG A 288 -2.67 22.37 7.07
C ARG A 288 -3.98 22.80 6.41
N GLU A 289 -5.03 23.02 7.20
CA GLU A 289 -6.32 23.48 6.69
C GLU A 289 -6.23 24.87 6.06
N GLN A 290 -5.50 25.80 6.69
CA GLN A 290 -5.24 27.11 6.08
C GLN A 290 -4.51 26.99 4.75
N ARG A 291 -3.43 26.19 4.68
CA ARG A 291 -2.71 25.95 3.41
C ARG A 291 -3.62 25.32 2.37
N ARG A 292 -4.47 24.36 2.75
CA ARG A 292 -5.44 23.74 1.85
C ARG A 292 -6.42 24.78 1.30
N GLN A 293 -7.00 25.61 2.15
CA GLN A 293 -7.91 26.69 1.74
C GLN A 293 -7.22 27.73 0.85
N GLN A 294 -6.00 28.13 1.17
CA GLN A 294 -5.20 29.05 0.34
C GLN A 294 -4.90 28.46 -1.05
N ARG A 295 -4.73 27.13 -1.12
CA ARG A 295 -4.47 26.42 -2.38
C ARG A 295 -5.68 26.26 -3.29
N GLU A 296 -6.90 26.44 -2.78
CA GLU A 296 -8.11 26.32 -3.58
C GLU A 296 -8.12 27.24 -4.80
N HIS A 297 -7.44 28.37 -4.73
CA HIS A 297 -7.27 29.28 -5.86
C HIS A 297 -6.49 28.69 -7.05
N TRP A 298 -5.66 27.65 -6.81
CA TRP A 298 -4.96 26.91 -7.86
C TRP A 298 -5.84 25.89 -8.59
N ARG A 299 -7.04 25.60 -8.06
CA ARG A 299 -7.96 24.64 -8.67
C ARG A 299 -8.33 25.11 -10.09
N GLY A 300 -8.15 24.21 -11.05
CA GLY A 300 -8.44 24.48 -12.47
C GLY A 300 -7.47 25.44 -13.17
N ARG A 301 -6.46 25.99 -12.49
CA ARG A 301 -5.40 26.77 -13.14
C ARG A 301 -4.41 25.84 -13.84
N PRO A 302 -3.88 26.19 -15.02
CA PRO A 302 -2.83 25.42 -15.66
C PRO A 302 -1.55 25.45 -14.80
N GLY A 303 -0.80 24.36 -14.82
CA GLY A 303 0.51 24.29 -14.18
C GLY A 303 1.56 25.14 -14.91
N ALA A 304 2.28 25.97 -14.17
CA ALA A 304 3.39 26.74 -14.70
C ALA A 304 4.37 27.14 -13.58
N THR A 305 5.61 27.42 -14.00
CA THR A 305 6.62 28.12 -13.19
C THR A 305 6.30 29.62 -13.07
N ALA A 306 7.00 30.34 -12.18
CA ALA A 306 6.74 31.76 -11.94
C ALA A 306 6.94 32.65 -13.20
N ASP A 307 7.83 32.24 -14.11
CA ASP A 307 8.12 32.88 -15.39
C ASP A 307 7.23 32.36 -16.54
N GLY A 308 6.24 31.54 -16.23
CA GLY A 308 5.19 31.12 -17.18
C GLY A 308 5.56 29.91 -18.05
N VAL A 309 6.65 29.20 -17.77
CA VAL A 309 6.93 27.93 -18.46
C VAL A 309 5.89 26.90 -18.06
N ALA A 310 5.11 26.44 -19.03
CA ALA A 310 4.04 25.47 -18.85
C ALA A 310 4.57 24.10 -18.41
N VAL A 311 3.89 23.49 -17.45
CA VAL A 311 4.12 22.12 -16.98
C VAL A 311 2.75 21.47 -16.79
N ALA A 312 2.52 20.36 -17.50
CA ALA A 312 1.27 19.63 -17.35
C ALA A 312 1.18 18.99 -15.96
N ILE A 313 0.14 19.33 -15.20
CA ILE A 313 -0.11 18.74 -13.87
C ILE A 313 -1.33 17.83 -13.96
N PHE A 314 -1.03 16.54 -14.08
CA PHE A 314 -2.01 15.50 -14.34
C PHE A 314 -2.24 14.61 -13.11
N ALA A 315 -3.36 13.90 -13.13
CA ALA A 315 -3.66 12.90 -12.11
C ALA A 315 -3.13 11.51 -12.50
N ASN A 316 -2.79 10.71 -11.49
CA ASN A 316 -2.64 9.28 -11.57
C ASN A 316 -3.95 8.65 -11.05
N VAL A 317 -4.56 7.77 -11.83
CA VAL A 317 -5.89 7.22 -11.59
C VAL A 317 -5.87 5.71 -11.80
N GLY A 318 -6.50 4.98 -10.88
CA GLY A 318 -6.69 3.53 -10.98
C GLY A 318 -8.13 3.07 -11.04
N ASP A 319 -9.12 3.96 -10.86
CA ASP A 319 -10.53 3.60 -10.87
C ASP A 319 -11.44 4.81 -11.16
N GLU A 320 -12.75 4.56 -11.15
CA GLU A 320 -13.78 5.58 -11.44
C GLU A 320 -13.86 6.66 -10.35
N GLU A 321 -13.56 6.33 -9.09
CA GLU A 321 -13.62 7.30 -7.99
C GLU A 321 -12.42 8.26 -8.04
N GLY A 322 -11.22 7.73 -8.26
CA GLY A 322 -10.02 8.53 -8.51
C GLY A 322 -10.20 9.45 -9.72
N ALA A 323 -10.89 8.99 -10.78
CA ALA A 323 -11.25 9.83 -11.92
C ALA A 323 -12.18 11.00 -11.53
N ARG A 324 -13.22 10.75 -10.74
CA ARG A 324 -14.10 11.81 -10.21
C ARG A 324 -13.34 12.80 -9.34
N GLN A 325 -12.48 12.30 -8.46
CA GLN A 325 -11.69 13.15 -7.57
C GLN A 325 -10.72 14.03 -8.35
N ALA A 326 -10.04 13.47 -9.36
CA ALA A 326 -9.18 14.21 -10.28
C ALA A 326 -9.93 15.35 -11.00
N ALA A 327 -11.14 15.07 -11.49
CA ALA A 327 -12.00 16.07 -12.11
C ALA A 327 -12.40 17.18 -11.12
N ALA A 328 -12.84 16.80 -9.91
CA ALA A 328 -13.27 17.73 -8.87
C ALA A 328 -12.15 18.68 -8.38
N LEU A 329 -10.90 18.21 -8.40
CA LEU A 329 -9.70 18.98 -8.05
C LEU A 329 -9.10 19.73 -9.25
N GLY A 330 -9.72 19.64 -10.43
CA GLY A 330 -9.32 20.39 -11.61
C GLY A 330 -8.00 19.90 -12.22
N ALA A 331 -7.77 18.58 -12.23
CA ALA A 331 -6.66 17.99 -12.97
C ALA A 331 -6.77 18.34 -14.47
N GLU A 332 -5.63 18.64 -15.09
CA GLU A 332 -5.59 19.05 -16.51
C GLU A 332 -5.78 17.84 -17.45
N GLY A 333 -5.34 16.67 -17.00
CA GLY A 333 -5.41 15.39 -17.69
C GLY A 333 -5.16 14.23 -16.72
N ILE A 334 -5.21 13.00 -17.23
CA ILE A 334 -4.73 11.80 -16.55
C ILE A 334 -3.41 11.40 -17.22
N GLY A 335 -2.30 11.48 -16.50
CA GLY A 335 -0.95 11.16 -17.00
C GLY A 335 -0.55 9.71 -16.76
N LEU A 336 -1.31 9.02 -15.91
CA LEU A 336 -1.23 7.59 -15.72
C LEU A 336 -2.63 7.06 -15.38
N LEU A 337 -3.25 6.37 -16.33
CA LEU A 337 -4.35 5.45 -16.04
C LEU A 337 -3.77 4.06 -15.86
N ARG A 338 -3.80 3.57 -14.62
CA ARG A 338 -3.53 2.18 -14.26
C ARG A 338 -4.71 1.32 -14.70
N THR A 339 -4.49 0.37 -15.61
CA THR A 339 -5.57 -0.46 -16.18
C THR A 339 -5.84 -1.73 -15.38
N GLU A 340 -4.98 -2.06 -14.42
CA GLU A 340 -5.00 -3.28 -13.61
C GLU A 340 -6.31 -3.48 -12.84
N PHE A 341 -7.05 -2.40 -12.55
CA PHE A 341 -8.32 -2.46 -11.82
C PHE A 341 -9.38 -3.31 -12.50
N LEU A 342 -9.30 -3.46 -13.83
CA LEU A 342 -10.19 -4.29 -14.64
C LEU A 342 -9.87 -5.78 -14.59
N PHE A 343 -8.63 -6.09 -14.24
CA PHE A 343 -8.02 -7.42 -14.36
C PHE A 343 -7.80 -8.08 -13.00
N SER A 344 -7.61 -7.28 -11.95
CA SER A 344 -7.30 -7.75 -10.59
C SER A 344 -8.43 -8.59 -10.01
N GLY A 345 -8.09 -9.71 -9.37
CA GLY A 345 -9.04 -10.58 -8.65
C GLY A 345 -9.99 -11.40 -9.53
N ARG A 346 -9.78 -11.44 -10.85
CA ARG A 346 -10.65 -12.17 -11.79
C ARG A 346 -10.05 -13.51 -12.21
N PRO A 347 -10.88 -14.56 -12.37
CA PRO A 347 -10.42 -15.88 -12.84
C PRO A 347 -10.09 -15.88 -14.33
N GLN A 348 -10.63 -14.94 -15.11
CA GLN A 348 -10.42 -14.81 -16.55
C GLN A 348 -10.25 -13.34 -16.93
N PHE A 349 -9.51 -13.08 -18.01
CA PHE A 349 -9.36 -11.74 -18.55
C PHE A 349 -10.72 -11.21 -19.03
N PRO A 350 -11.07 -9.95 -18.72
CA PRO A 350 -12.27 -9.35 -19.26
C PRO A 350 -12.19 -9.25 -20.77
N ASP A 351 -13.31 -9.53 -21.43
CA ASP A 351 -13.38 -9.38 -22.87
C ASP A 351 -13.30 -7.90 -23.29
N GLU A 352 -13.16 -7.68 -24.60
CA GLU A 352 -13.05 -6.35 -25.18
C GLU A 352 -14.25 -5.45 -24.86
N GLN A 353 -15.47 -6.00 -24.79
CA GLN A 353 -16.69 -5.24 -24.54
C GLN A 353 -16.76 -4.82 -23.06
N GLU A 354 -16.43 -5.71 -22.13
CA GLU A 354 -16.32 -5.40 -20.71
C GLU A 354 -15.30 -4.30 -20.46
N GLN A 355 -14.13 -4.40 -21.09
CA GLN A 355 -13.08 -3.39 -21.02
C GLN A 355 -13.58 -2.04 -21.56
N GLU A 356 -14.20 -2.02 -22.74
CA GLU A 356 -14.72 -0.80 -23.36
C GLU A 356 -15.74 -0.10 -22.44
N VAL A 357 -16.70 -0.86 -21.88
CA VAL A 357 -17.72 -0.32 -20.97
C VAL A 357 -17.08 0.32 -19.75
N ALA A 358 -16.08 -0.32 -19.16
CA ALA A 358 -15.43 0.18 -17.97
C ALA A 358 -14.56 1.42 -18.27
N TYR A 359 -13.79 1.42 -19.35
CA TYR A 359 -13.04 2.60 -19.79
C TYR A 359 -13.98 3.78 -20.11
N ARG A 360 -15.12 3.55 -20.78
CA ARG A 360 -16.12 4.60 -21.05
C ARG A 360 -16.65 5.23 -19.77
N ARG A 361 -16.93 4.43 -18.73
CA ARG A 361 -17.38 4.95 -17.43
C ARG A 361 -16.32 5.82 -16.78
N LEU A 362 -15.08 5.36 -16.72
CA LEU A 362 -13.96 6.10 -16.15
C LEU A 362 -13.68 7.40 -16.92
N PHE A 363 -13.66 7.34 -18.25
CA PHE A 363 -13.41 8.53 -19.08
C PHE A 363 -14.52 9.57 -18.92
N ARG A 364 -15.79 9.15 -18.81
CA ARG A 364 -16.91 10.05 -18.50
C ARG A 364 -16.83 10.63 -17.10
N ALA A 365 -16.42 9.82 -16.11
CA ALA A 365 -16.26 10.28 -14.73
C ALA A 365 -15.18 11.38 -14.64
N PHE A 366 -14.08 11.23 -15.37
CA PHE A 366 -13.03 12.25 -15.44
C PHE A 366 -13.43 13.48 -16.26
N ALA A 367 -14.01 13.25 -17.43
CA ALA A 367 -14.28 14.32 -18.40
C ALA A 367 -15.66 14.96 -18.26
N ALA A 368 -16.39 14.66 -17.17
CA ALA A 368 -17.73 15.15 -16.91
C ALA A 368 -17.77 16.69 -17.02
N GLY A 369 -18.55 17.19 -17.99
CA GLY A 369 -18.76 18.62 -18.24
C GLY A 369 -17.86 19.26 -19.29
N GLN A 370 -16.69 18.68 -19.65
CA GLN A 370 -15.79 19.18 -20.70
C GLN A 370 -14.98 18.02 -21.34
N PRO A 371 -15.59 17.22 -22.24
CA PRO A 371 -14.90 16.08 -22.87
C PRO A 371 -13.79 16.49 -23.85
N ALA A 372 -14.01 17.57 -24.60
CA ALA A 372 -13.05 18.04 -25.59
C ALA A 372 -11.80 18.62 -24.92
N GLY A 373 -10.62 18.10 -25.27
CA GLY A 373 -9.32 18.58 -24.79
C GLY A 373 -8.81 17.91 -23.50
N LYS A 374 -9.56 16.98 -22.89
CA LYS A 374 -9.06 16.19 -21.76
C LYS A 374 -8.20 15.03 -22.26
N THR A 375 -6.92 15.06 -21.88
CA THR A 375 -5.94 14.01 -22.23
C THR A 375 -5.96 12.90 -21.18
N ILE A 376 -5.93 11.65 -21.64
CA ILE A 376 -5.76 10.45 -20.82
C ILE A 376 -4.64 9.61 -21.40
N ILE A 377 -3.62 9.34 -20.61
CA ILE A 377 -2.52 8.44 -20.95
C ILE A 377 -2.81 7.08 -20.30
N ALA A 378 -3.21 6.10 -21.10
CA ALA A 378 -3.50 4.75 -20.64
C ALA A 378 -2.23 3.90 -20.66
N ARG A 379 -1.86 3.37 -19.48
CA ARG A 379 -0.83 2.33 -19.41
C ARG A 379 -1.47 0.99 -19.72
N THR A 380 -0.94 0.26 -20.70
CA THR A 380 -1.40 -1.12 -20.94
C THR A 380 -1.14 -1.97 -19.70
N LEU A 381 -1.78 -3.14 -19.62
CA LEU A 381 -1.71 -4.01 -18.44
C LEU A 381 -0.27 -4.24 -17.93
N ASP A 382 0.00 -3.87 -16.68
CA ASP A 382 1.22 -4.22 -15.94
C ASP A 382 0.89 -5.21 -14.82
N ALA A 383 0.79 -6.48 -15.20
CA ALA A 383 0.61 -7.61 -14.29
C ALA A 383 1.91 -8.43 -14.21
N GLY A 384 2.06 -9.27 -13.18
CA GLY A 384 3.07 -10.33 -13.14
C GLY A 384 4.17 -10.23 -12.07
N ALA A 385 4.18 -9.19 -11.22
CA ALA A 385 5.13 -9.06 -10.10
C ALA A 385 4.52 -9.55 -8.76
N ASP A 386 4.02 -8.62 -7.96
CA ASP A 386 3.81 -8.83 -6.52
C ASP A 386 2.39 -9.34 -6.17
N LYS A 387 1.52 -9.55 -7.17
CA LYS A 387 0.10 -9.88 -6.97
C LYS A 387 -0.32 -11.14 -7.71
N PRO A 388 -1.17 -11.99 -7.12
CA PRO A 388 -1.80 -13.07 -7.86
C PRO A 388 -2.72 -12.46 -8.92
N PHE A 389 -2.48 -12.82 -10.19
CA PHE A 389 -3.39 -12.56 -11.30
C PHE A 389 -3.94 -13.91 -11.78
N PRO A 390 -5.05 -14.41 -11.20
CA PRO A 390 -5.59 -15.72 -11.55
C PRO A 390 -5.89 -15.85 -13.05
N ALA A 391 -6.38 -14.78 -13.68
CA ALA A 391 -6.56 -14.69 -15.13
C ALA A 391 -5.25 -14.90 -15.92
N LEU A 392 -4.12 -14.37 -15.43
CA LEU A 392 -2.81 -14.58 -16.05
C LEU A 392 -2.36 -16.03 -15.87
N SER A 393 -2.49 -16.59 -14.66
CA SER A 393 -2.18 -18.00 -14.38
C SER A 393 -3.01 -18.97 -15.23
N ALA A 394 -4.27 -18.66 -15.51
CA ALA A 394 -5.10 -19.45 -16.42
C ALA A 394 -4.58 -19.44 -17.87
N LEU A 395 -3.93 -18.34 -18.29
CA LEU A 395 -3.42 -18.17 -19.65
C LEU A 395 -2.04 -18.81 -19.86
N ILE A 396 -1.14 -18.66 -18.90
CA ILE A 396 0.26 -19.11 -19.00
C ILE A 396 0.52 -20.43 -18.24
N GLY A 397 -0.47 -20.94 -17.52
CA GLY A 397 -0.36 -22.07 -16.61
C GLY A 397 0.08 -21.67 -15.20
N SER A 398 0.03 -22.62 -14.27
CA SER A 398 0.56 -22.46 -12.90
C SER A 398 2.09 -22.52 -12.91
N TRP A 399 2.72 -21.57 -13.58
CA TRP A 399 4.17 -21.41 -13.58
C TRP A 399 4.56 -20.52 -12.40
N HIS A 400 5.42 -21.03 -11.51
CA HIS A 400 5.96 -20.25 -10.40
C HIS A 400 7.31 -19.65 -10.84
N GLU A 401 7.34 -18.33 -11.04
CA GLU A 401 8.59 -17.64 -11.34
C GLU A 401 9.40 -17.42 -10.05
N ALA A 402 10.69 -17.74 -10.06
CA ALA A 402 11.56 -17.52 -8.90
C ALA A 402 11.70 -16.02 -8.55
N ASN A 403 11.60 -15.14 -9.56
CA ASN A 403 11.68 -13.69 -9.38
C ASN A 403 10.61 -13.01 -10.25
N PRO A 404 9.34 -12.96 -9.81
CA PRO A 404 8.24 -12.41 -10.62
C PRO A 404 8.49 -10.96 -11.07
N ALA A 405 9.10 -10.14 -10.20
CA ALA A 405 9.50 -8.78 -10.56
C ALA A 405 10.48 -8.72 -11.75
N LEU A 406 11.30 -9.76 -11.96
CA LEU A 406 12.26 -9.84 -13.08
C LEU A 406 11.72 -10.65 -14.27
N GLY A 407 10.54 -11.26 -14.16
CA GLY A 407 10.02 -12.28 -15.06
C GLY A 407 8.98 -11.78 -16.07
N LEU A 408 7.95 -12.59 -16.30
CA LEU A 408 6.89 -12.35 -17.28
C LEU A 408 5.88 -11.32 -16.78
N ARG A 409 6.23 -10.04 -16.93
CA ARG A 409 5.39 -8.91 -16.54
C ARG A 409 5.30 -7.79 -17.57
N GLY A 410 4.31 -6.93 -17.41
CA GLY A 410 4.13 -5.72 -18.23
C GLY A 410 4.04 -6.01 -19.73
N ALA A 411 4.78 -5.26 -20.55
CA ALA A 411 4.80 -5.44 -22.00
C ALA A 411 5.17 -6.87 -22.45
N ARG A 412 5.90 -7.64 -21.66
CA ARG A 412 6.31 -9.01 -22.02
C ARG A 412 5.12 -9.95 -22.14
N ILE A 413 4.10 -9.77 -21.30
CA ILE A 413 2.82 -10.51 -21.41
C ILE A 413 2.18 -10.22 -22.77
N HIS A 414 2.11 -8.95 -23.17
CA HIS A 414 1.55 -8.53 -24.46
C HIS A 414 2.35 -9.04 -25.66
N LEU A 415 3.68 -9.08 -25.56
CA LEU A 415 4.55 -9.61 -26.61
C LEU A 415 4.39 -11.13 -26.78
N LEU A 416 4.09 -11.85 -25.70
CA LEU A 416 3.80 -13.28 -25.73
C LEU A 416 2.36 -13.56 -26.20
N HIS A 417 1.40 -12.75 -25.76
CA HIS A 417 -0.02 -12.90 -26.01
C HIS A 417 -0.60 -11.65 -26.70
N GLU A 418 -0.27 -11.50 -27.99
CA GLU A 418 -0.58 -10.30 -28.76
C GLU A 418 -2.08 -9.98 -28.86
N GLU A 419 -2.95 -10.99 -28.82
CA GLU A 419 -4.41 -10.77 -28.85
C GLU A 419 -4.93 -10.06 -27.60
N LEU A 420 -4.32 -10.28 -26.42
CA LEU A 420 -4.68 -9.52 -25.22
C LEU A 420 -4.42 -8.03 -25.42
N LEU A 421 -3.28 -7.69 -26.05
CA LEU A 421 -2.95 -6.31 -26.36
C LEU A 421 -3.95 -5.73 -27.35
N ARG A 422 -4.28 -6.45 -28.43
CA ARG A 422 -5.24 -5.98 -29.43
C ARG A 422 -6.62 -5.72 -28.83
N GLN A 423 -7.13 -6.62 -27.99
CA GLN A 423 -8.39 -6.44 -27.27
C GLN A 423 -8.36 -5.19 -26.38
N GLN A 424 -7.29 -5.01 -25.60
CA GLN A 424 -7.14 -3.84 -24.73
C GLN A 424 -7.08 -2.54 -25.55
N LEU A 425 -6.30 -2.52 -26.63
CA LEU A 425 -6.19 -1.35 -27.52
C LEU A 425 -7.53 -1.02 -28.18
N ARG A 426 -8.27 -2.01 -28.73
CA ARG A 426 -9.59 -1.78 -29.32
C ARG A 426 -10.56 -1.20 -28.32
N ALA A 427 -10.61 -1.75 -27.11
CA ALA A 427 -11.45 -1.26 -26.02
C ALA A 427 -11.12 0.19 -25.63
N LEU A 428 -9.84 0.53 -25.44
CA LEU A 428 -9.39 1.88 -25.11
C LEU A 428 -9.74 2.89 -26.23
N LEU A 429 -9.44 2.54 -27.48
CA LEU A 429 -9.67 3.40 -28.65
C LEU A 429 -11.17 3.66 -28.87
N ARG A 430 -12.01 2.63 -28.77
CA ARG A 430 -13.47 2.76 -28.85
C ARG A 430 -14.02 3.61 -27.71
N ALA A 431 -13.52 3.41 -26.49
CA ALA A 431 -13.92 4.21 -25.33
C ALA A 431 -13.55 5.69 -25.51
N ALA A 432 -12.33 5.96 -25.99
CA ALA A 432 -11.86 7.32 -26.27
C ALA A 432 -12.73 8.00 -27.33
N ARG A 433 -12.97 7.32 -28.46
CA ARG A 433 -13.83 7.82 -29.53
C ARG A 433 -15.25 8.13 -29.05
N ALA A 434 -15.81 7.26 -28.22
CA ALA A 434 -17.17 7.41 -27.70
C ALA A 434 -17.35 8.51 -26.67
N THR A 435 -16.28 8.93 -26.02
CA THR A 435 -16.30 9.93 -24.94
C THR A 435 -15.70 11.26 -25.37
N GLY A 436 -14.98 11.30 -26.50
CA GLY A 436 -14.37 12.49 -27.05
C GLY A 436 -13.06 12.92 -26.37
N VAL A 437 -12.50 12.07 -25.49
CA VAL A 437 -11.22 12.34 -24.83
C VAL A 437 -10.05 12.10 -25.79
N THR A 438 -8.94 12.81 -25.56
CA THR A 438 -7.68 12.54 -26.26
C THR A 438 -6.94 11.42 -25.55
N LEU A 439 -6.78 10.28 -26.23
CA LEU A 439 -6.11 9.10 -25.68
C LEU A 439 -4.65 9.02 -26.17
N HIS A 440 -3.76 8.70 -25.25
CA HIS A 440 -2.39 8.26 -25.54
C HIS A 440 -2.14 6.90 -24.90
N ILE A 441 -1.26 6.10 -25.52
CA ILE A 441 -0.94 4.74 -25.09
C ILE A 441 0.48 4.72 -24.55
N MET A 442 0.67 4.06 -23.41
CA MET A 442 1.96 3.87 -22.78
C MET A 442 2.21 2.40 -22.44
N PHE A 443 3.38 1.89 -22.79
CA PHE A 443 3.77 0.51 -22.50
C PHE A 443 4.68 0.41 -21.27
N PRO A 444 4.37 -0.45 -20.28
CA PRO A 444 5.20 -0.70 -19.10
C PRO A 444 6.34 -1.69 -19.38
N MET A 445 7.35 -1.70 -18.51
CA MET A 445 8.42 -2.71 -18.44
C MET A 445 9.23 -2.89 -19.73
N ILE A 446 9.40 -1.82 -20.51
CA ILE A 446 10.27 -1.82 -21.68
C ILE A 446 11.74 -1.92 -21.27
N ALA A 447 12.49 -2.77 -21.94
CA ALA A 447 13.93 -2.95 -21.76
C ALA A 447 14.70 -2.86 -23.08
N ALA A 448 14.07 -3.13 -24.23
CA ALA A 448 14.73 -3.17 -25.53
C ALA A 448 13.94 -2.42 -26.62
N VAL A 449 14.66 -2.00 -27.67
CA VAL A 449 14.10 -1.25 -28.80
C VAL A 449 13.15 -2.11 -29.64
N GLU A 450 13.47 -3.39 -29.79
CA GLU A 450 12.68 -4.38 -30.53
C GLU A 450 11.28 -4.55 -29.92
N GLU A 451 11.18 -4.48 -28.59
CA GLU A 451 9.90 -4.53 -27.87
C GLU A 451 9.02 -3.36 -28.28
N VAL A 452 9.56 -2.13 -28.25
CA VAL A 452 8.83 -0.91 -28.64
C VAL A 452 8.34 -1.00 -30.08
N ARG A 453 9.22 -1.40 -31.01
CA ARG A 453 8.86 -1.52 -32.44
C ARG A 453 7.73 -2.50 -32.66
N ARG A 454 7.76 -3.65 -31.97
CA ARG A 454 6.69 -4.65 -32.07
C ARG A 454 5.37 -4.14 -31.50
N LEU A 455 5.38 -3.53 -30.31
CA LEU A 455 4.19 -2.98 -29.67
C LEU A 455 3.56 -1.84 -30.51
N ARG A 456 4.40 -1.00 -31.11
CA ARG A 456 3.96 0.07 -32.02
C ARG A 456 3.32 -0.49 -33.28
N ALA A 457 3.92 -1.51 -33.89
CA ALA A 457 3.36 -2.18 -35.06
C ALA A 457 1.97 -2.78 -34.76
N VAL A 458 1.78 -3.41 -33.59
CA VAL A 458 0.47 -3.91 -33.14
C VAL A 458 -0.52 -2.76 -32.99
N THR A 459 -0.12 -1.65 -32.38
CA THR A 459 -0.96 -0.46 -32.20
C THR A 459 -1.41 0.14 -33.53
N GLU A 460 -0.49 0.28 -34.48
CA GLU A 460 -0.78 0.78 -35.83
C GLU A 460 -1.72 -0.15 -36.60
N ALA A 461 -1.52 -1.47 -36.51
CA ALA A 461 -2.40 -2.45 -37.13
C ALA A 461 -3.82 -2.41 -36.54
N THR A 462 -3.95 -2.29 -35.22
CA THR A 462 -5.25 -2.17 -34.54
C THR A 462 -5.97 -0.87 -34.91
N LEU A 463 -5.24 0.25 -35.02
CA LEU A 463 -5.81 1.51 -35.50
C LEU A 463 -6.37 1.36 -36.92
N ALA A 464 -5.59 0.77 -37.84
CA ALA A 464 -6.01 0.53 -39.21
C ALA A 464 -7.23 -0.41 -39.30
N GLU A 465 -7.30 -1.43 -38.44
CA GLU A 465 -8.46 -2.33 -38.32
C GLU A 465 -9.74 -1.55 -37.96
N LEU A 466 -9.66 -0.69 -36.93
CA LEU A 466 -10.80 0.12 -36.48
C LEU A 466 -11.20 1.19 -37.49
N GLU A 467 -10.24 1.82 -38.18
CA GLU A 467 -10.53 2.75 -39.28
C GLU A 467 -11.25 2.03 -40.43
N GLY A 468 -10.84 0.80 -40.77
CA GLY A 468 -11.53 -0.05 -41.74
C GLY A 468 -12.96 -0.44 -41.32
N GLN A 469 -13.24 -0.46 -40.02
CA GLN A 469 -14.58 -0.66 -39.43
C GLN A 469 -15.40 0.65 -39.34
N GLY A 470 -14.87 1.77 -39.83
CA GLY A 470 -15.55 3.08 -39.84
C GLY A 470 -15.34 3.93 -38.59
N LEU A 471 -14.43 3.55 -37.68
CA LEU A 471 -14.04 4.39 -36.55
C LEU A 471 -12.90 5.33 -36.97
N HIS A 472 -13.27 6.55 -37.38
CA HIS A 472 -12.30 7.58 -37.72
C HIS A 472 -11.77 8.31 -36.46
N PHE A 473 -10.44 8.49 -36.41
CA PHE A 473 -9.75 9.26 -35.39
C PHE A 473 -9.21 10.58 -35.99
N GLU A 474 -9.49 11.72 -35.35
CA GLU A 474 -9.02 13.04 -35.83
C GLU A 474 -7.50 13.18 -35.71
N ALA A 475 -6.93 12.61 -34.64
CA ALA A 475 -5.50 12.50 -34.44
C ALA A 475 -5.19 11.07 -33.97
N LYS A 476 -4.06 10.53 -34.46
CA LYS A 476 -3.56 9.25 -33.97
C LYS A 476 -3.12 9.40 -32.51
N PRO A 477 -3.37 8.41 -31.64
CA PRO A 477 -2.87 8.43 -30.27
C PRO A 477 -1.34 8.46 -30.30
N ALA A 478 -0.73 9.31 -29.46
CA ALA A 478 0.69 9.24 -29.21
C ALA A 478 1.02 7.92 -28.50
N VAL A 479 2.15 7.32 -28.87
CA VAL A 479 2.65 6.07 -28.29
C VAL A 479 3.93 6.35 -27.54
N GLY A 480 3.88 6.16 -26.23
CA GLY A 480 5.01 6.33 -25.32
C GLY A 480 5.36 5.05 -24.58
N ILE A 481 6.39 5.14 -23.74
CA ILE A 481 6.80 4.06 -22.87
C ILE A 481 6.99 4.56 -21.44
N MET A 482 6.74 3.66 -20.49
CA MET A 482 7.18 3.87 -19.13
C MET A 482 8.67 3.54 -19.03
N VAL A 483 9.48 4.52 -18.66
CA VAL A 483 10.92 4.33 -18.43
C VAL A 483 11.10 3.99 -16.95
N GLU A 484 11.10 2.69 -16.68
CA GLU A 484 11.16 2.15 -15.31
C GLU A 484 12.17 1.00 -15.16
N THR A 485 12.84 0.62 -16.24
CA THR A 485 13.95 -0.34 -16.20
C THR A 485 15.29 0.38 -16.37
N PRO A 486 16.39 -0.10 -15.75
CA PRO A 486 17.71 0.48 -15.95
C PRO A 486 18.14 0.41 -17.42
N ALA A 487 17.76 -0.66 -18.13
CA ALA A 487 18.04 -0.81 -19.56
C ALA A 487 17.39 0.31 -20.38
N ALA A 488 16.12 0.63 -20.13
CA ALA A 488 15.45 1.74 -20.81
C ALA A 488 16.04 3.11 -20.43
N ALA A 489 16.47 3.30 -19.18
CA ALA A 489 17.14 4.54 -18.76
C ALA A 489 18.49 4.73 -19.48
N LEU A 490 19.29 3.68 -19.59
CA LEU A 490 20.58 3.69 -20.28
C LEU A 490 20.44 3.88 -21.79
N MET A 491 19.38 3.32 -22.38
CA MET A 491 19.08 3.39 -23.82
C MET A 491 18.11 4.53 -24.20
N ALA A 492 17.89 5.49 -23.31
CA ALA A 492 16.85 6.50 -23.48
C ALA A 492 17.02 7.35 -24.76
N ASP A 493 18.26 7.64 -25.18
CA ASP A 493 18.54 8.40 -26.41
C ASP A 493 18.13 7.64 -27.68
N VAL A 494 18.32 6.32 -27.69
CA VAL A 494 17.90 5.45 -28.79
C VAL A 494 16.40 5.26 -28.78
N LEU A 495 15.82 4.95 -27.60
CA LEU A 495 14.38 4.76 -27.45
C LEU A 495 13.59 6.02 -27.79
N ALA A 496 14.13 7.22 -27.53
CA ALA A 496 13.47 8.49 -27.84
C ALA A 496 13.25 8.70 -29.35
N ARG A 497 13.91 7.94 -30.21
CA ARG A 497 13.68 7.99 -31.67
C ARG A 497 12.44 7.18 -32.08
N GLU A 498 12.05 6.21 -31.28
CA GLU A 498 11.02 5.21 -31.58
C GLU A 498 9.66 5.53 -30.94
N VAL A 499 9.65 6.43 -29.94
CA VAL A 499 8.44 6.79 -29.16
C VAL A 499 8.14 8.29 -29.25
N ASP A 500 6.89 8.65 -28.96
CA ASP A 500 6.43 10.03 -28.95
C ASP A 500 6.69 10.75 -27.61
N PHE A 501 6.71 9.99 -26.49
CA PHE A 501 6.99 10.51 -25.15
C PHE A 501 7.54 9.43 -24.21
N PHE A 502 8.13 9.88 -23.10
CA PHE A 502 8.48 9.05 -21.95
C PHE A 502 7.63 9.41 -20.74
N SER A 503 7.32 8.43 -19.90
CA SER A 503 6.91 8.66 -18.52
C SER A 503 7.79 7.84 -17.59
N ILE A 504 8.47 8.48 -16.64
CA ILE A 504 9.35 7.77 -15.73
C ILE A 504 8.51 7.13 -14.62
N GLY A 505 8.55 5.80 -14.55
CA GLY A 505 7.92 5.02 -13.48
C GLY A 505 8.88 4.89 -12.30
N THR A 506 8.83 5.87 -11.39
CA THR A 506 9.87 6.01 -10.34
C THR A 506 9.95 4.80 -9.40
N ASN A 507 8.82 4.23 -9.00
CA ASN A 507 8.79 3.12 -8.05
C ASN A 507 9.59 1.89 -8.55
N ASP A 508 9.39 1.50 -9.80
CA ASP A 508 10.07 0.35 -10.40
C ASP A 508 11.50 0.71 -10.82
N LEU A 509 11.73 1.95 -11.27
CA LEU A 509 13.09 2.44 -11.52
C LEU A 509 13.96 2.36 -10.25
N TYR A 510 13.44 2.78 -9.10
CA TYR A 510 14.13 2.62 -7.81
C TYR A 510 14.45 1.17 -7.52
N GLN A 511 13.44 0.30 -7.60
CA GLN A 511 13.60 -1.13 -7.31
C GLN A 511 14.69 -1.78 -8.14
N TYR A 512 14.73 -1.53 -9.45
CA TYR A 512 15.70 -2.20 -10.33
C TYR A 512 17.07 -1.52 -10.38
N VAL A 513 17.16 -0.20 -10.22
CA VAL A 513 18.46 0.49 -10.13
C VAL A 513 19.15 0.14 -8.83
N MET A 514 18.39 0.07 -7.72
CA MET A 514 18.94 -0.26 -6.41
C MET A 514 19.03 -1.77 -6.15
N ALA A 515 18.40 -2.60 -7.00
CA ALA A 515 18.23 -4.03 -6.80
C ALA A 515 17.59 -4.37 -5.44
N VAL A 516 16.57 -3.59 -5.05
CA VAL A 516 15.85 -3.73 -3.78
C VAL A 516 14.38 -3.99 -4.06
N ASP A 517 13.92 -5.17 -3.65
CA ASP A 517 12.49 -5.48 -3.63
C ASP A 517 11.82 -4.74 -2.46
N ARG A 518 10.92 -3.80 -2.79
CA ARG A 518 10.19 -3.00 -1.80
C ARG A 518 9.22 -3.82 -0.94
N THR A 519 8.82 -5.00 -1.41
CA THR A 519 7.94 -5.93 -0.67
C THR A 519 8.73 -6.80 0.31
N ASN A 520 10.04 -6.89 0.14
CA ASN A 520 10.91 -7.68 1.00
C ASN A 520 11.32 -6.87 2.24
N GLY A 521 10.69 -7.14 3.38
CA GLY A 521 10.92 -6.44 4.64
C GLY A 521 12.38 -6.43 5.12
N ARG A 522 13.21 -7.42 4.72
CA ARG A 522 14.64 -7.47 5.10
C ARG A 522 15.48 -6.38 4.42
N VAL A 523 15.06 -5.93 3.23
CA VAL A 523 15.80 -4.95 2.41
C VAL A 523 14.99 -3.68 2.12
N ALA A 524 13.71 -3.63 2.48
CA ALA A 524 12.84 -2.48 2.24
C ALA A 524 13.38 -1.16 2.84
N SER A 525 14.19 -1.23 3.90
CA SER A 525 14.87 -0.05 4.48
C SER A 525 15.90 0.59 3.53
N LEU A 526 16.39 -0.15 2.53
CA LEU A 526 17.27 0.34 1.47
C LEU A 526 16.51 1.01 0.32
N PHE A 527 15.17 0.93 0.32
CA PHE A 527 14.32 1.61 -0.65
C PHE A 527 14.10 3.07 -0.22
N GLY A 528 15.01 3.96 -0.60
CA GLY A 528 14.94 5.39 -0.32
C GLY A 528 14.36 6.19 -1.48
N ARG A 529 13.64 7.30 -1.20
CA ARG A 529 13.14 8.24 -2.25
C ARG A 529 14.22 9.15 -2.85
N LEU A 530 15.43 9.14 -2.28
CA LEU A 530 16.48 10.14 -2.50
C LEU A 530 17.83 9.49 -2.86
N GLU A 531 17.81 8.47 -3.71
CA GLU A 531 19.05 7.78 -4.12
C GLU A 531 19.75 8.50 -5.28
N PRO A 532 21.03 8.91 -5.15
CA PRO A 532 21.74 9.62 -6.20
C PRO A 532 21.78 8.88 -7.54
N ALA A 533 21.88 7.54 -7.52
CA ALA A 533 21.88 6.72 -8.73
C ALA A 533 20.58 6.87 -9.54
N VAL A 534 19.43 6.90 -8.86
CA VAL A 534 18.13 7.02 -9.49
C VAL A 534 17.89 8.45 -9.99
N TRP A 535 18.30 9.46 -9.23
CA TRP A 535 18.24 10.85 -9.67
C TRP A 535 19.10 11.12 -10.92
N ARG A 536 20.28 10.50 -11.02
CA ARG A 536 21.12 10.54 -12.22
C ARG A 536 20.45 9.83 -13.41
N ALA A 537 19.80 8.70 -13.18
CA ALA A 537 19.02 8.02 -14.21
C ALA A 537 17.86 8.90 -14.72
N ILE A 538 17.12 9.54 -13.82
CA ILE A 538 16.05 10.50 -14.18
C ILE A 538 16.61 11.64 -15.03
N ALA A 539 17.74 12.23 -14.63
CA ALA A 539 18.40 13.30 -15.37
C ALA A 539 18.84 12.86 -16.78
N GLN A 540 19.40 11.65 -16.90
CA GLN A 540 19.77 11.07 -18.20
C GLN A 540 18.57 10.90 -19.12
N ILE A 541 17.45 10.38 -18.59
CA ILE A 541 16.21 10.21 -19.35
C ILE A 541 15.65 11.56 -19.80
N ALA A 542 15.64 12.55 -18.90
CA ALA A 542 15.18 13.90 -19.19
C ALA A 542 16.03 14.57 -20.29
N GLN A 543 17.36 14.42 -20.22
CA GLN A 543 18.29 14.92 -21.22
C GLN A 543 18.08 14.26 -22.58
N ALA A 544 17.94 12.92 -22.61
CA ALA A 544 17.67 12.18 -23.84
C ALA A 544 16.35 12.63 -24.52
N GLY A 545 15.29 12.83 -23.71
CA GLY A 545 14.03 13.37 -24.20
C GLY A 545 14.20 14.76 -24.82
N GLN A 546 14.88 15.68 -24.12
CA GLN A 546 15.15 17.03 -24.64
C GLN A 546 15.95 17.01 -25.95
N GLN A 547 17.01 16.21 -26.03
CA GLN A 547 17.86 16.09 -27.23
C GLN A 547 17.07 15.64 -28.46
N HIS A 548 16.06 14.79 -28.26
CA HIS A 548 15.20 14.26 -29.33
C HIS A 548 13.84 14.96 -29.45
N GLY A 549 13.62 16.07 -28.71
CA GLY A 549 12.36 16.80 -28.75
C GLY A 549 11.16 16.00 -28.24
N ARG A 550 11.38 15.03 -27.35
CA ARG A 550 10.34 14.19 -26.74
C ARG A 550 9.91 14.75 -25.40
N LEU A 551 8.61 14.68 -25.13
CA LEU A 551 8.07 15.00 -23.81
C LEU A 551 8.55 13.95 -22.80
N VAL A 552 9.01 14.42 -21.64
CA VAL A 552 9.34 13.56 -20.50
C VAL A 552 8.41 13.91 -19.36
N ALA A 553 7.63 12.91 -18.97
CA ALA A 553 6.75 12.92 -17.82
C ALA A 553 7.38 12.14 -16.66
N VAL A 554 6.89 12.37 -15.44
CA VAL A 554 7.14 11.48 -14.30
C VAL A 554 5.80 11.07 -13.73
N CYS A 555 5.61 9.76 -13.54
CA CYS A 555 4.48 9.19 -12.84
C CYS A 555 4.98 8.43 -11.59
N GLY A 556 4.27 8.59 -10.49
CA GLY A 556 4.64 7.99 -9.20
C GLY A 556 4.73 9.02 -8.09
N GLU A 557 5.13 8.56 -6.90
CA GLU A 557 5.02 9.36 -5.68
C GLU A 557 5.89 10.62 -5.71
N LEU A 558 7.06 10.55 -6.35
CA LEU A 558 7.98 11.69 -6.45
C LEU A 558 7.36 12.91 -7.16
N ALA A 559 6.49 12.68 -8.14
CA ALA A 559 5.84 13.76 -8.88
C ALA A 559 4.85 14.55 -7.99
N GLY A 560 4.27 13.89 -6.98
CA GLY A 560 3.29 14.46 -6.06
C GLY A 560 3.89 15.18 -4.85
N ASP A 561 5.18 15.02 -4.62
CA ASP A 561 5.85 15.70 -3.51
C ASP A 561 6.10 17.18 -3.88
N PRO A 562 5.60 18.16 -3.12
CA PRO A 562 5.75 19.57 -3.46
C PRO A 562 7.21 20.03 -3.49
N LEU A 563 8.11 19.43 -2.72
CA LEU A 563 9.53 19.78 -2.75
C LEU A 563 10.23 19.15 -3.96
N ILE A 564 9.90 17.90 -4.30
CA ILE A 564 10.58 17.12 -5.35
C ILE A 564 10.02 17.41 -6.75
N GLY A 565 8.71 17.53 -6.92
CA GLY A 565 8.06 17.75 -8.23
C GLY A 565 8.68 18.90 -9.04
N PRO A 566 8.86 20.10 -8.46
CA PRO A 566 9.53 21.22 -9.14
C PRO A 566 10.99 20.95 -9.50
N LEU A 567 11.71 20.14 -8.71
CA LEU A 567 13.10 19.76 -9.03
C LEU A 567 13.16 18.83 -10.24
N LEU A 568 12.20 17.92 -10.39
CA LEU A 568 12.05 17.10 -11.59
C LEU A 568 11.83 17.98 -12.83
N VAL A 569 11.03 19.04 -12.70
CA VAL A 569 10.86 20.04 -13.79
C VAL A 569 12.18 20.74 -14.11
N GLY A 570 12.98 21.04 -13.08
CA GLY A 570 14.34 21.55 -13.21
C GLY A 570 15.29 20.60 -13.96
N LEU A 571 15.11 19.28 -13.85
CA LEU A 571 15.84 18.28 -14.65
C LEU A 571 15.40 18.22 -16.11
N GLY A 572 14.24 18.80 -16.45
CA GLY A 572 13.72 18.80 -17.82
C GLY A 572 12.38 18.14 -18.00
N VAL A 573 11.78 17.61 -16.93
CA VAL A 573 10.41 17.05 -16.96
C VAL A 573 9.40 18.15 -17.27
N ARG A 574 8.38 17.84 -18.07
CA ARG A 574 7.32 18.80 -18.47
C ARG A 574 5.91 18.32 -18.16
N GLU A 575 5.77 17.12 -17.62
CA GLU A 575 4.51 16.58 -17.13
C GLU A 575 4.73 15.85 -15.80
N LEU A 576 3.92 16.17 -14.79
CA LEU A 576 3.93 15.52 -13.48
C LEU A 576 2.56 14.86 -13.26
N SER A 577 2.54 13.54 -13.07
CA SER A 577 1.34 12.76 -12.79
C SER A 577 1.36 12.20 -11.37
N MET A 578 0.36 12.56 -10.57
CA MET A 578 0.33 12.31 -9.12
C MET A 578 -1.07 11.99 -8.59
N ASN A 579 -1.17 11.52 -7.34
CA ASN A 579 -2.47 11.33 -6.70
C ASN A 579 -3.22 12.67 -6.58
N PRO A 580 -4.55 12.70 -6.81
CA PRO A 580 -5.30 13.96 -6.92
C PRO A 580 -5.11 14.97 -5.76
N PRO A 581 -5.02 14.56 -4.47
CA PRO A 581 -4.82 15.50 -3.37
C PRO A 581 -3.52 16.34 -3.46
N ALA A 582 -2.50 15.87 -4.16
CA ALA A 582 -1.21 16.53 -4.29
C ALA A 582 -1.19 17.68 -5.34
N LEU A 583 -2.16 17.69 -6.28
CA LEU A 583 -2.14 18.57 -7.45
C LEU A 583 -1.95 20.04 -7.10
N LEU A 584 -2.73 20.56 -6.15
CA LEU A 584 -2.71 21.98 -5.80
C LEU A 584 -1.44 22.38 -5.05
N ALA A 585 -0.88 21.45 -4.27
CA ALA A 585 0.35 21.66 -3.52
C ALA A 585 1.55 21.81 -4.46
N VAL A 586 1.64 20.94 -5.47
CA VAL A 586 2.70 20.97 -6.47
C VAL A 586 2.54 22.21 -7.36
N LYS A 587 1.32 22.54 -7.80
CA LYS A 587 1.04 23.79 -8.56
C LYS A 587 1.51 25.03 -7.82
N GLU A 588 1.13 25.16 -6.54
CA GLU A 588 1.55 26.27 -5.71
C GLU A 588 3.08 26.37 -5.64
N ARG A 589 3.76 25.27 -5.31
CA ARG A 589 5.21 25.30 -5.13
C ARG A 589 5.95 25.59 -6.42
N LEU A 590 5.54 24.97 -7.53
CA LEU A 590 6.12 25.19 -8.85
C LEU A 590 6.06 26.67 -9.25
N ALA A 591 4.93 27.33 -9.02
CA ALA A 591 4.69 28.71 -9.40
C ALA A 591 5.40 29.76 -8.52
N ARG A 592 6.11 29.35 -7.45
CA ARG A 592 6.84 30.29 -6.58
C ARG A 592 8.17 30.77 -7.14
N GLN A 593 8.77 30.01 -8.06
CA GLN A 593 10.11 30.29 -8.58
C GLN A 593 10.15 30.10 -10.10
N PRO A 594 11.02 30.84 -10.82
CA PRO A 594 11.19 30.67 -12.24
C PRO A 594 11.89 29.34 -12.57
N LEU A 595 11.76 28.85 -13.80
CA LEU A 595 12.37 27.58 -14.21
C LEU A 595 13.89 27.53 -13.93
N ALA A 596 14.60 28.63 -14.17
CA ALA A 596 16.05 28.71 -13.95
C ALA A 596 16.47 28.42 -12.50
N TYR A 597 15.63 28.78 -11.52
CA TYR A 597 15.87 28.44 -10.11
C TYR A 597 15.80 26.93 -9.89
N TRP A 598 14.74 26.29 -10.40
CA TRP A 598 14.54 24.85 -10.26
C TRP A 598 15.63 24.07 -10.97
N GLN A 599 16.09 24.53 -12.14
CA GLN A 599 17.24 23.97 -12.85
C GLN A 599 18.51 24.02 -12.00
N ALA A 600 18.82 25.17 -11.39
CA ALA A 600 20.00 25.32 -10.54
C ALA A 600 19.95 24.40 -9.31
N GLN A 601 18.81 24.29 -8.64
CA GLN A 601 18.66 23.39 -7.49
C GLN A 601 18.74 21.91 -7.90
N ALA A 602 18.12 21.53 -9.01
CA ALA A 602 18.20 20.17 -9.52
C ALA A 602 19.65 19.77 -9.88
N GLN A 603 20.41 20.67 -10.52
CA GLN A 603 21.83 20.43 -10.81
C GLN A 603 22.68 20.29 -9.54
N ARG A 604 22.36 21.05 -8.48
CA ARG A 604 23.01 20.91 -7.18
C ARG A 604 22.74 19.54 -6.56
N LEU A 605 21.50 19.03 -6.62
CA LEU A 605 21.16 17.71 -6.09
C LEU A 605 21.90 16.57 -6.79
N LEU A 606 22.17 16.69 -8.09
CA LEU A 606 22.93 15.67 -8.83
C LEU A 606 24.39 15.54 -8.37
N GLN A 607 24.91 16.54 -7.64
CA GLN A 607 26.26 16.50 -7.04
C GLN A 607 26.32 15.67 -5.75
N ALA A 608 25.19 15.29 -5.16
CA ALA A 608 25.18 14.45 -3.96
C ALA A 608 25.79 13.07 -4.28
N GLU A 609 26.63 12.57 -3.37
CA GLU A 609 27.24 11.24 -3.45
C GLU A 609 26.43 10.23 -2.64
N THR A 610 25.67 10.69 -1.64
CA THR A 610 24.88 9.83 -0.75
C THR A 610 23.42 10.30 -0.62
N ALA A 611 22.52 9.38 -0.25
CA ALA A 611 21.13 9.71 0.03
C ALA A 611 20.98 10.71 1.18
N SER A 612 21.87 10.63 2.19
CA SER A 612 21.89 11.58 3.31
C SER A 612 22.24 13.00 2.84
N GLU A 613 23.25 13.15 1.98
CA GLU A 613 23.58 14.46 1.40
C GLU A 613 22.42 15.02 0.58
N LEU A 614 21.76 14.17 -0.22
CA LEU A 614 20.62 14.56 -1.04
C LEU A 614 19.45 15.04 -0.15
N GLN A 615 19.18 14.35 0.96
CA GLN A 615 18.21 14.77 1.97
C GLN A 615 18.55 16.13 2.57
N HIS A 616 19.79 16.34 3.03
CA HIS A 616 20.22 17.63 3.60
C HIS A 616 20.11 18.77 2.58
N MET A 617 20.45 18.50 1.31
CA MET A 617 20.29 19.48 0.24
C MET A 617 18.81 19.81 0.00
N LEU A 618 17.94 18.81 -0.01
CA LEU A 618 16.49 19.00 -0.17
C LEU A 618 15.89 19.85 0.97
N GLU A 619 16.29 19.59 2.22
CA GLU A 619 15.88 20.37 3.38
C GLU A 619 16.32 21.84 3.29
N SER A 620 17.48 22.11 2.69
CA SER A 620 17.94 23.49 2.47
C SER A 620 17.14 24.28 1.42
N ILE A 621 16.35 23.58 0.60
CA ILE A 621 15.50 24.15 -0.46
C ILE A 621 14.09 24.42 0.07
N ALA A 622 13.61 23.65 1.06
CA ALA A 622 12.25 23.69 1.59
C ALA A 622 11.86 25.09 2.08
#